data_AF-A0A261ABE3-F1
#
_entry.id   AF-A0A261ABE3-F1
#
_cell.length_a   1.000
_cell.length_b   1.000
_cell.length_c   1.000
_cell.angle_alpha   90.00
_cell.angle_beta   90.00
_cell.angle_gamma   90.00
#
_symmetry.space_group_name_H-M   'P 1'
#
loop_
_entity.id
_entity.type
_entity.pdbx_description
1 polymer ?
#
loop_
_entity_poly.entity_id
_entity_poly.type
_entity_poly.pdbx_seq_one_letter_code
_entity_poly.pdbx_strand_id
1 'polypeptide(L)'
;MKKYLLFFTFPCFFLFPMMFVYQSSLFGSPQSLTEENDYGTMGPVSFKKRSLKSCESLVSQMNTSIPTLLIDVEFLQMLEKGSCETCTGRPIKIGVDVKHLSATWILEDPRFEVLYFTNESAKDYLDFRSDPRKIIPKKFPTRWVGNVEVPNNIKMFVGFWQRAKFAECLNLHIPRAGAKVRMPARPSSAVLARLRDELIENEMFPFLNGGTLLGWYRECSVIPHTQDMDISVFAEDYNSGFVEEMERNDSSFMIRRKFGMTNDSFELTLAPKDGFRVFIDVFLMYPGIENGTVTHHWVGGVSPDGTKYKYTYPVYDPWCAADLHGHIFWVTCTPNEKIVKEYGKLWYLDHLTSKYSWNSSGKNVKRNGKWTKEQMKEVYKVFK
;
A
#
# COMPACT_ATOMS: atom_id res chain seq x y z
N MET A 1 -33.38 3.69 57.81
CA MET A 1 -32.72 3.00 58.94
C MET A 1 -31.66 2.04 58.38
N LYS A 2 -30.40 2.19 58.85
CA LYS A 2 -29.21 1.29 58.84
C LYS A 2 -28.99 0.38 57.61
N LYS A 3 -28.05 0.69 56.71
CA LYS A 3 -26.59 0.38 56.72
C LYS A 3 -26.25 -1.07 57.10
N TYR A 4 -25.65 -1.82 56.17
CA TYR A 4 -24.38 -2.54 56.39
C TYR A 4 -23.58 -2.65 55.08
N LEU A 5 -22.28 -2.39 55.23
CA LEU A 5 -21.21 -2.34 54.23
C LEU A 5 -20.25 -3.47 54.64
N LEU A 6 -19.82 -4.32 53.70
CA LEU A 6 -18.79 -5.33 53.94
C LEU A 6 -17.68 -5.17 52.91
N PHE A 7 -16.54 -4.71 53.40
CA PHE A 7 -15.25 -4.69 52.73
C PHE A 7 -14.60 -6.09 52.79
N PHE A 8 -14.00 -6.53 51.68
CA PHE A 8 -12.99 -7.57 51.69
C PHE A 8 -11.68 -7.00 51.16
N THR A 9 -10.69 -6.96 52.05
CA THR A 9 -9.29 -6.64 51.78
C THR A 9 -8.51 -7.95 51.66
N PHE A 10 -7.71 -8.11 50.60
CA PHE A 10 -6.63 -9.09 50.53
C PHE A 10 -5.34 -8.37 50.10
N PRO A 11 -4.24 -8.49 50.86
CA PRO A 11 -2.95 -7.90 50.49
C PRO A 11 -2.07 -8.95 49.79
N CYS A 12 -1.39 -8.56 48.71
CA CYS A 12 -0.19 -9.27 48.24
C CYS A 12 0.85 -8.24 47.78
N PHE A 13 1.91 -8.17 48.57
CA PHE A 13 3.17 -7.49 48.28
C PHE A 13 3.91 -8.19 47.12
N PHE A 14 4.33 -7.43 46.11
CA PHE A 14 5.54 -7.72 45.35
C PHE A 14 6.28 -6.41 45.10
N LEU A 15 7.44 -6.27 45.75
CA LEU A 15 8.41 -5.19 45.57
C LEU A 15 9.51 -5.70 44.65
N PHE A 16 9.67 -5.08 43.47
CA PHE A 16 10.92 -5.04 42.71
C PHE A 16 10.92 -3.78 41.84
N PRO A 17 11.80 -2.80 42.11
CA PRO A 17 12.24 -1.86 41.10
C PRO A 17 13.64 -2.23 40.59
N MET A 18 13.76 -2.36 39.27
CA MET A 18 15.01 -2.24 38.54
C MET A 18 15.64 -0.87 38.82
N MET A 19 16.89 -0.86 39.27
CA MET A 19 17.76 0.31 39.20
C MET A 19 18.91 0.02 38.23
N PHE A 20 19.00 0.89 37.24
CA PHE A 20 20.14 1.11 36.36
C PHE A 20 21.45 1.28 37.17
N VAL A 21 22.50 0.59 36.76
CA VAL A 21 23.89 1.06 36.94
C VAL A 21 24.61 0.89 35.61
N TYR A 22 24.79 2.02 34.94
CA TYR A 22 25.72 2.23 33.84
C TYR A 22 27.03 2.70 34.50
N GLN A 23 28.14 1.99 34.31
CA GLN A 23 29.44 2.57 34.63
C GLN A 23 30.49 2.21 33.58
N SER A 24 31.00 3.27 32.98
CA SER A 24 31.99 3.36 31.94
C SER A 24 33.41 3.21 32.49
N SER A 25 34.26 2.49 31.77
CA SER A 25 35.73 2.68 31.73
C SER A 25 36.23 1.84 30.55
N LEU A 26 36.47 2.35 29.33
CA LEU A 26 37.42 3.37 28.86
C LEU A 26 38.88 3.13 29.33
N PHE A 27 39.67 2.71 28.34
CA PHE A 27 41.13 2.75 28.21
C PHE A 27 42.02 1.81 29.05
N GLY A 28 42.63 0.87 28.34
CA GLY A 28 43.91 0.25 28.70
C GLY A 28 44.61 -0.23 27.43
N SER A 29 45.58 0.55 26.94
CA SER A 29 46.62 0.12 25.99
C SER A 29 47.93 -0.14 26.77
N PRO A 30 49.07 -0.47 26.13
CA PRO A 30 49.45 -1.79 25.58
C PRO A 30 50.85 -2.25 26.08
N GLN A 31 51.20 -3.54 25.96
CA GLN A 31 52.58 -4.11 25.79
C GLN A 31 52.53 -5.63 26.03
N SER A 32 52.80 -6.49 25.03
CA SER A 32 54.13 -6.99 24.59
C SER A 32 54.71 -8.08 25.50
N LEU A 33 55.16 -9.20 24.88
CA LEU A 33 55.96 -10.36 25.33
C LEU A 33 55.16 -11.66 25.12
N THR A 34 55.61 -12.75 24.49
CA THR A 34 56.80 -13.18 23.73
C THR A 34 56.42 -14.53 23.11
N GLU A 35 57.07 -14.92 22.01
CA GLU A 35 56.97 -16.24 21.36
C GLU A 35 57.30 -17.41 22.30
N GLU A 36 56.62 -18.56 22.15
CA GLU A 36 57.29 -19.86 21.94
C GLU A 36 56.29 -20.96 21.52
N ASN A 37 56.74 -21.77 20.58
CA ASN A 37 56.03 -22.89 19.95
C ASN A 37 55.94 -24.10 20.89
N ASP A 38 54.83 -24.84 20.85
CA ASP A 38 54.87 -26.29 21.10
C ASP A 38 53.93 -27.07 20.18
N TYR A 39 54.50 -28.10 19.57
CA TYR A 39 53.91 -28.92 18.51
C TYR A 39 53.13 -30.08 19.16
N GLY A 40 51.80 -30.01 19.11
CA GLY A 40 50.90 -31.09 19.54
C GLY A 40 50.01 -31.57 18.40
N THR A 41 50.45 -32.58 17.67
CA THR A 41 49.72 -33.24 16.60
C THR A 41 48.51 -34.00 17.16
N MET A 42 47.30 -33.44 17.05
CA MET A 42 46.04 -34.20 17.12
C MET A 42 45.35 -34.15 15.76
N GLY A 43 45.01 -35.34 15.26
CA GLY A 43 44.53 -35.56 13.89
C GLY A 43 43.26 -34.78 13.54
N PRO A 44 42.92 -34.70 12.24
CA PRO A 44 41.77 -33.93 11.79
C PRO A 44 40.49 -34.61 12.28
N VAL A 45 39.89 -34.05 13.33
CA VAL A 45 38.48 -34.24 13.62
C VAL A 45 37.75 -33.68 12.41
N SER A 46 37.14 -34.58 11.62
CA SER A 46 36.23 -34.25 10.54
C SER A 46 35.05 -33.47 11.10
N PHE A 47 35.19 -32.15 11.20
CA PHE A 47 34.06 -31.26 11.20
C PHE A 47 33.38 -31.43 9.84
N LYS A 48 32.33 -32.26 9.79
CA LYS A 48 31.36 -32.20 8.71
C LYS A 48 30.89 -30.75 8.66
N LYS A 49 31.44 -29.99 7.71
CA LYS A 49 30.96 -28.67 7.32
C LYS A 49 29.51 -28.92 6.90
N ARG A 50 28.56 -28.69 7.81
CA ARG A 50 27.14 -28.57 7.43
C ARG A 50 27.15 -27.43 6.42
N SER A 51 27.02 -27.79 5.14
CA SER A 51 26.86 -26.80 4.08
C SER A 51 25.69 -25.93 4.52
N LEU A 52 25.97 -24.64 4.77
CA LEU A 52 24.92 -23.65 4.85
C LEU A 52 24.18 -23.77 3.50
N LYS A 53 22.98 -24.36 3.51
CA LYS A 53 22.15 -24.36 2.32
C LYS A 53 21.84 -22.89 2.05
N SER A 54 22.36 -22.34 0.95
CA SER A 54 21.96 -21.00 0.51
C SER A 54 20.45 -21.02 0.27
N CYS A 55 19.77 -19.90 0.53
CA CYS A 55 18.34 -19.76 0.24
C CYS A 55 17.98 -20.11 -1.21
N GLU A 56 18.90 -19.85 -2.15
CA GLU A 56 18.73 -20.25 -3.54
C GLU A 56 18.66 -21.77 -3.72
N SER A 57 19.44 -22.54 -2.96
CA SER A 57 19.37 -24.00 -3.02
C SER A 57 18.00 -24.55 -2.66
N LEU A 58 17.24 -23.87 -1.79
CA LEU A 58 15.86 -24.26 -1.46
C LEU A 58 14.91 -24.01 -2.61
N VAL A 59 15.02 -22.86 -3.27
CA VAL A 59 14.20 -22.55 -4.45
C VAL A 59 14.53 -23.51 -5.59
N SER A 60 15.82 -23.80 -5.83
CA SER A 60 16.25 -24.79 -6.81
C SER A 60 15.72 -26.20 -6.52
N GLN A 61 15.56 -26.57 -5.24
CA GLN A 61 14.99 -27.87 -4.83
C GLN A 61 13.48 -28.00 -5.15
N MET A 62 12.78 -26.90 -5.43
CA MET A 62 11.38 -26.97 -5.90
C MET A 62 11.30 -27.73 -7.22
N ASN A 63 12.25 -27.47 -8.13
CA ASN A 63 12.43 -28.16 -9.41
C ASN A 63 11.11 -28.38 -10.17
N THR A 64 10.33 -27.31 -10.33
CA THR A 64 9.07 -27.35 -11.06
C THR A 64 9.32 -27.62 -12.54
N SER A 65 8.53 -28.47 -13.19
CA SER A 65 8.69 -28.78 -14.63
C SER A 65 8.01 -27.76 -15.55
N ILE A 66 7.29 -26.79 -14.97
CA ILE A 66 6.63 -25.68 -15.67
C ILE A 66 6.98 -24.35 -14.98
N PRO A 67 6.88 -23.21 -15.67
CA PRO A 67 7.02 -21.89 -15.04
C PRO A 67 6.01 -21.67 -13.91
N THR A 68 6.49 -21.26 -12.73
CA THR A 68 5.68 -21.00 -11.53
C THR A 68 6.13 -19.72 -10.84
N LEU A 69 5.19 -18.88 -10.42
CA LEU A 69 5.47 -17.70 -9.60
C LEU A 69 5.47 -18.07 -8.12
N LEU A 70 6.51 -17.72 -7.38
CA LEU A 70 6.53 -17.89 -5.93
C LEU A 70 5.68 -16.80 -5.26
N ILE A 71 4.56 -17.20 -4.64
CA ILE A 71 3.57 -16.28 -4.03
C ILE A 71 3.44 -16.45 -2.51
N ASP A 72 4.20 -17.37 -1.92
CA ASP A 72 4.16 -17.66 -0.50
C ASP A 72 4.84 -16.55 0.30
N VAL A 73 4.04 -15.67 0.91
CA VAL A 73 4.54 -14.49 1.63
C VAL A 73 5.47 -14.85 2.79
N GLU A 74 5.16 -15.88 3.57
CA GLU A 74 6.01 -16.28 4.70
C GLU A 74 7.35 -16.81 4.19
N PHE A 75 7.31 -17.63 3.14
CA PHE A 75 8.53 -18.16 2.52
C PHE A 75 9.37 -17.05 1.89
N LEU A 76 8.75 -16.09 1.18
CA LEU A 76 9.45 -14.92 0.62
C LEU A 76 10.11 -14.10 1.74
N GLN A 77 9.41 -13.81 2.83
CA GLN A 77 9.98 -13.10 3.98
C GLN A 77 11.15 -13.86 4.63
N MET A 78 11.11 -15.19 4.61
CA MET A 78 12.25 -16.00 5.07
C MET A 78 13.46 -15.90 4.14
N LEU A 79 13.23 -15.89 2.81
CA LEU A 79 14.30 -15.68 1.83
C LEU A 79 14.97 -14.32 2.03
N GLU A 80 14.18 -13.26 2.25
CA GLU A 80 14.66 -11.89 2.50
C GLU A 80 15.55 -11.82 3.76
N LYS A 81 15.19 -12.55 4.82
CA LYS A 81 15.94 -12.61 6.08
C LYS A 81 17.14 -13.57 6.06
N GLY A 82 17.38 -14.28 4.94
CA GLY A 82 18.41 -15.31 4.87
C GLY A 82 18.17 -16.51 5.80
N SER A 83 16.96 -16.67 6.35
CA SER A 83 16.63 -17.62 7.43
C SER A 83 16.15 -18.97 6.88
N CYS A 84 16.96 -19.57 6.00
CA CYS A 84 16.58 -20.74 5.18
C CYS A 84 16.86 -22.11 5.84
N GLU A 85 17.07 -22.13 7.16
CA GLU A 85 17.34 -23.35 7.91
C GLU A 85 16.06 -24.04 8.41
N THR A 86 14.96 -23.30 8.49
CA THR A 86 13.65 -23.77 8.97
C THR A 86 12.72 -23.97 7.79
N CYS A 87 12.67 -25.17 7.19
CA CYS A 87 11.61 -25.45 6.23
C CYS A 87 10.25 -25.35 6.94
N THR A 88 9.34 -24.56 6.36
CA THR A 88 7.95 -24.51 6.82
C THR A 88 7.37 -25.90 6.60
N GLY A 89 6.99 -26.64 7.64
CA GLY A 89 6.42 -28.00 7.53
C GLY A 89 5.05 -28.07 6.83
N ARG A 90 4.76 -27.11 5.94
CA ARG A 90 3.52 -26.94 5.18
C ARG A 90 3.86 -26.80 3.69
N PRO A 91 2.89 -27.09 2.80
CA PRO A 91 3.05 -26.83 1.37
C PRO A 91 3.36 -25.35 1.08
N ILE A 92 4.19 -25.11 0.07
CA ILE A 92 4.60 -23.77 -0.39
C ILE A 92 3.59 -23.28 -1.43
N LYS A 93 3.12 -22.05 -1.28
CA LYS A 93 2.17 -21.46 -2.22
C LYS A 93 2.86 -21.00 -3.50
N ILE A 94 2.37 -21.49 -4.64
CA ILE A 94 2.85 -21.12 -5.97
C ILE A 94 1.71 -20.68 -6.88
N GLY A 95 1.98 -19.66 -7.69
CA GLY A 95 1.11 -19.18 -8.76
C GLY A 95 1.41 -19.92 -10.05
N VAL A 96 0.38 -20.43 -10.73
CA VAL A 96 0.51 -21.10 -12.03
C VAL A 96 -0.40 -20.43 -13.05
N ASP A 97 0.15 -20.08 -14.21
CA ASP A 97 -0.64 -19.54 -15.31
C ASP A 97 -1.62 -20.60 -15.82
N VAL A 98 -2.88 -20.22 -16.02
CA VAL A 98 -3.96 -21.10 -16.52
C VAL A 98 -3.65 -21.76 -17.87
N LYS A 99 -2.70 -21.23 -18.65
CA LYS A 99 -2.20 -21.91 -19.86
C LYS A 99 -1.58 -23.29 -19.57
N HIS A 100 -1.16 -23.54 -18.32
CA HIS A 100 -0.60 -24.81 -17.86
C HIS A 100 -1.61 -25.68 -17.10
N LEU A 101 -2.92 -25.44 -17.24
CA LEU A 101 -3.97 -26.26 -16.59
C LEU A 101 -3.91 -27.76 -16.94
N SER A 102 -3.32 -28.13 -18.09
CA SER A 102 -3.14 -29.53 -18.48
C SER A 102 -2.09 -30.27 -17.62
N ALA A 103 -1.21 -29.56 -16.93
CA ALA A 103 -0.22 -30.14 -16.01
C ALA A 103 -0.86 -30.45 -14.65
N THR A 104 -1.84 -31.36 -14.62
CA THR A 104 -2.59 -31.72 -13.40
C THR A 104 -1.72 -32.34 -12.31
N TRP A 105 -0.61 -32.98 -12.69
CA TRP A 105 0.36 -33.59 -11.76
C TRP A 105 0.90 -32.60 -10.72
N ILE A 106 0.98 -31.30 -11.02
CA ILE A 106 1.46 -30.29 -10.06
C ILE A 106 0.47 -30.08 -8.90
N LEU A 107 -0.81 -30.41 -9.10
CA LEU A 107 -1.84 -30.38 -8.05
C LEU A 107 -1.72 -31.57 -7.10
N GLU A 108 -1.09 -32.64 -7.54
CA GLU A 108 -0.87 -33.86 -6.75
C GLU A 108 0.44 -33.82 -5.97
N ASP A 109 1.34 -32.85 -6.26
CA ASP A 109 2.59 -32.68 -5.53
C ASP A 109 2.32 -32.08 -4.14
N PRO A 110 2.48 -32.84 -3.04
CA PRO A 110 2.13 -32.39 -1.70
C PRO A 110 3.05 -31.28 -1.19
N ARG A 111 4.12 -30.95 -1.91
CA ARG A 111 5.02 -29.84 -1.59
C ARG A 111 4.39 -28.48 -1.89
N PHE A 112 3.35 -28.43 -2.74
CA PHE A 112 2.82 -27.18 -3.25
C PHE A 112 1.33 -26.98 -2.95
N GLU A 113 0.97 -25.75 -2.61
CA GLU A 113 -0.40 -25.25 -2.68
C GLU A 113 -0.50 -24.37 -3.94
N VAL A 114 -1.21 -24.84 -4.95
CA VAL A 114 -1.25 -24.21 -6.27
C VAL A 114 -2.42 -23.23 -6.38
N LEU A 115 -2.14 -21.98 -6.75
CA LEU A 115 -3.15 -20.99 -7.12
C LEU A 115 -3.02 -20.66 -8.60
N TYR A 116 -4.06 -20.94 -9.37
CA TYR A 116 -4.07 -20.57 -10.78
C TYR A 116 -4.35 -19.09 -10.99
N PHE A 117 -3.67 -18.47 -11.96
CA PHE A 117 -3.95 -17.10 -12.37
C PHE A 117 -4.06 -16.95 -13.89
N THR A 118 -4.79 -15.93 -14.32
CA THR A 118 -4.85 -15.51 -15.72
C THR A 118 -3.97 -14.28 -15.93
N ASN A 119 -3.20 -14.26 -17.02
CA ASN A 119 -2.37 -13.12 -17.44
C ASN A 119 -2.83 -12.59 -18.80
N GLU A 120 -3.85 -11.72 -18.79
CA GLU A 120 -4.38 -11.11 -20.02
C GLU A 120 -3.53 -9.91 -20.44
N SER A 121 -3.24 -9.77 -21.74
CA SER A 121 -2.44 -8.65 -22.27
C SER A 121 -3.11 -7.28 -22.09
N ALA A 122 -4.44 -7.25 -22.13
CA ALA A 122 -5.24 -6.03 -22.00
C ALA A 122 -5.36 -5.49 -20.56
N LYS A 123 -4.90 -6.27 -19.57
CA LYS A 123 -4.95 -5.91 -18.14
C LYS A 123 -3.54 -5.72 -17.60
N ASP A 124 -3.35 -4.86 -16.61
CA ASP A 124 -2.06 -4.66 -15.94
C ASP A 124 -1.88 -5.45 -14.63
N TYR A 125 -2.72 -6.45 -14.41
CA TYR A 125 -2.71 -7.33 -13.25
C TYR A 125 -2.79 -8.81 -13.61
N LEU A 126 -2.34 -9.65 -12.68
CA LEU A 126 -2.60 -11.10 -12.65
C LEU A 126 -3.89 -11.36 -11.89
N ASP A 127 -4.75 -12.22 -12.42
CA ASP A 127 -6.06 -12.53 -11.84
C ASP A 127 -6.10 -13.96 -11.31
N PHE A 128 -5.96 -14.09 -9.98
CA PHE A 128 -5.90 -15.36 -9.27
C PHE A 128 -7.30 -15.91 -9.01
N ARG A 129 -7.50 -17.17 -9.43
CA ARG A 129 -8.71 -17.97 -9.19
C ARG A 129 -8.69 -18.54 -7.77
N SER A 130 -8.74 -17.65 -6.79
CA SER A 130 -8.83 -17.98 -5.36
C SER A 130 -10.21 -17.64 -4.80
N ASP A 131 -10.52 -18.15 -3.60
CA ASP A 131 -11.65 -17.70 -2.80
C ASP A 131 -11.14 -17.13 -1.46
N PRO A 132 -11.22 -15.81 -1.21
CA PRO A 132 -11.76 -14.78 -2.11
C PRO A 132 -10.87 -14.55 -3.34
N ARG A 133 -11.47 -14.07 -4.45
CA ARG A 133 -10.74 -13.71 -5.68
C ARG A 133 -9.65 -12.69 -5.37
N LYS A 134 -8.48 -12.82 -6.02
CA LYS A 134 -7.35 -11.93 -5.81
C LYS A 134 -6.80 -11.41 -7.12
N ILE A 135 -6.42 -10.13 -7.16
CA ILE A 135 -5.66 -9.54 -8.26
C ILE A 135 -4.42 -8.82 -7.71
N ILE A 136 -3.29 -8.89 -8.42
CA ILE A 136 -2.07 -8.14 -8.08
C ILE A 136 -1.48 -7.52 -9.34
N PRO A 137 -0.74 -6.39 -9.26
CA PRO A 137 -0.03 -5.84 -10.41
C PRO A 137 0.85 -6.92 -11.04
N LYS A 138 0.91 -6.98 -12.38
CA LYS A 138 1.74 -7.97 -13.08
C LYS A 138 3.14 -7.46 -13.43
N LYS A 139 3.38 -6.17 -13.24
CA LYS A 139 4.69 -5.53 -13.44
C LYS A 139 5.37 -5.37 -12.08
N PHE A 140 6.31 -6.26 -11.78
CA PHE A 140 7.20 -6.15 -10.64
C PHE A 140 8.51 -6.87 -10.95
N PRO A 141 9.64 -6.45 -10.37
CA PRO A 141 10.92 -7.06 -10.69
C PRO A 141 10.98 -8.49 -10.14
N THR A 142 11.39 -9.43 -10.98
CA THR A 142 11.54 -10.85 -10.64
C THR A 142 12.90 -11.38 -11.09
N ARG A 143 13.28 -12.54 -10.56
CA ARG A 143 14.40 -13.34 -11.04
C ARG A 143 13.97 -14.79 -11.19
N TRP A 144 14.63 -15.53 -12.07
CA TRP A 144 14.35 -16.94 -12.29
C TRP A 144 15.37 -17.82 -11.56
N VAL A 145 14.87 -18.86 -10.88
CA VAL A 145 15.66 -19.97 -10.35
C VAL A 145 15.08 -21.25 -10.92
N GLY A 146 15.70 -21.76 -11.99
CA GLY A 146 15.08 -22.79 -12.82
C GLY A 146 13.76 -22.28 -13.40
N ASN A 147 12.67 -23.01 -13.17
CA ASN A 147 11.32 -22.62 -13.59
C ASN A 147 10.53 -21.87 -12.50
N VAL A 148 11.19 -21.43 -11.42
CA VAL A 148 10.53 -20.65 -10.36
C VAL A 148 10.87 -19.17 -10.54
N GLU A 149 9.85 -18.37 -10.80
CA GLU A 149 9.93 -16.91 -10.80
C GLU A 149 9.79 -16.40 -9.36
N VAL A 150 10.81 -15.69 -8.89
CA VAL A 150 10.91 -15.18 -7.52
C VAL A 150 10.86 -13.65 -7.55
N PRO A 151 9.94 -12.99 -6.83
CA PRO A 151 9.96 -11.55 -6.64
C PRO A 151 11.31 -11.05 -6.09
N ASN A 152 11.90 -10.02 -6.72
CA ASN A 152 13.15 -9.41 -6.26
C ASN A 152 12.88 -8.41 -5.13
N ASN A 153 11.86 -7.56 -5.29
CA ASN A 153 11.41 -6.64 -4.25
C ASN A 153 10.31 -7.32 -3.43
N ILE A 154 10.73 -8.07 -2.41
CA ILE A 154 9.83 -8.87 -1.56
C ILE A 154 8.88 -7.97 -0.78
N LYS A 155 9.37 -6.87 -0.19
CA LYS A 155 8.54 -5.86 0.49
C LYS A 155 7.40 -5.35 -0.39
N MET A 156 7.70 -4.97 -1.64
CA MET A 156 6.69 -4.49 -2.61
C MET A 156 5.68 -5.59 -2.96
N PHE A 157 6.15 -6.80 -3.26
CA PHE A 157 5.28 -7.93 -3.59
C PHE A 157 4.33 -8.29 -2.43
N VAL A 158 4.85 -8.31 -1.19
CA VAL A 158 4.03 -8.50 0.02
C VAL A 158 2.99 -7.40 0.15
N GLY A 159 3.37 -6.14 -0.12
CA GLY A 159 2.44 -5.02 -0.20
C GLY A 159 1.31 -5.26 -1.21
N PHE A 160 1.61 -5.75 -2.41
CA PHE A 160 0.56 -6.12 -3.36
C PHE A 160 -0.32 -7.27 -2.87
N TRP A 161 0.28 -8.30 -2.31
CA TRP A 161 -0.44 -9.50 -1.86
C TRP A 161 -1.40 -9.21 -0.70
N GLN A 162 -0.99 -8.38 0.25
CA GLN A 162 -1.83 -7.92 1.35
C GLN A 162 -3.09 -7.21 0.84
N ARG A 163 -2.97 -6.52 -0.31
CA ARG A 163 -4.02 -5.73 -0.94
C ARG A 163 -4.77 -6.44 -2.05
N ALA A 164 -4.52 -7.73 -2.25
CA ALA A 164 -4.94 -8.43 -3.44
C ALA A 164 -6.45 -8.74 -3.48
N LYS A 165 -7.16 -8.70 -2.35
CA LYS A 165 -8.57 -9.11 -2.28
C LYS A 165 -9.40 -8.28 -3.25
N PHE A 166 -10.02 -8.93 -4.22
CA PHE A 166 -10.81 -8.24 -5.24
C PHE A 166 -12.10 -7.68 -4.66
N ALA A 167 -12.40 -6.42 -4.97
CA ALA A 167 -13.66 -5.75 -4.67
C ALA A 167 -14.39 -5.39 -5.96
N GLU A 168 -15.69 -5.63 -5.98
CA GLU A 168 -16.57 -5.30 -7.10
C GLU A 168 -17.16 -3.89 -6.96
N CYS A 169 -17.24 -3.21 -8.09
CA CYS A 169 -18.09 -2.04 -8.27
C CYS A 169 -19.54 -2.46 -8.59
N LEU A 170 -20.48 -1.54 -8.44
CA LEU A 170 -21.91 -1.83 -8.58
C LEU A 170 -22.44 -1.75 -10.02
N ASN A 171 -21.68 -1.14 -10.94
CA ASN A 171 -22.04 -0.97 -12.35
C ASN A 171 -23.45 -0.36 -12.56
N LEU A 172 -23.81 0.65 -11.75
CA LEU A 172 -25.11 1.30 -11.82
C LEU A 172 -25.21 2.18 -13.07
N HIS A 173 -26.36 2.13 -13.74
CA HIS A 173 -26.69 3.11 -14.76
C HIS A 173 -27.13 4.43 -14.10
N ILE A 174 -26.44 5.53 -14.42
CA ILE A 174 -26.73 6.86 -13.88
C ILE A 174 -27.35 7.74 -14.97
N PRO A 175 -28.65 8.06 -14.88
CA PRO A 175 -29.30 8.97 -15.82
C PRO A 175 -28.73 10.39 -15.70
N ARG A 176 -28.32 10.98 -16.82
CA ARG A 176 -27.72 12.31 -16.88
C ARG A 176 -28.44 13.22 -17.85
N ALA A 177 -28.92 14.35 -17.35
CA ALA A 177 -29.47 15.39 -18.21
C ALA A 177 -28.38 16.42 -18.55
N GLY A 178 -27.99 16.50 -19.82
CA GLY A 178 -27.21 17.63 -20.36
C GLY A 178 -25.75 17.76 -19.90
N ALA A 179 -25.16 16.73 -19.30
CA ALA A 179 -23.77 16.77 -18.85
C ALA A 179 -22.80 16.50 -20.02
N LYS A 180 -22.00 17.51 -20.40
CA LYS A 180 -20.90 17.34 -21.37
C LYS A 180 -19.84 16.40 -20.78
N VAL A 181 -19.46 15.37 -21.53
CA VAL A 181 -18.32 14.51 -21.17
C VAL A 181 -17.03 15.33 -21.19
N ARG A 182 -16.40 15.46 -20.03
CA ARG A 182 -15.09 16.08 -19.81
C ARG A 182 -14.02 15.04 -19.51
N MET A 183 -14.42 13.93 -18.91
CA MET A 183 -13.56 12.86 -18.43
C MET A 183 -13.88 11.55 -19.19
N PRO A 184 -13.25 11.31 -20.35
CA PRO A 184 -13.44 10.07 -21.10
C PRO A 184 -12.84 8.90 -20.32
N ALA A 185 -13.68 7.92 -19.97
CA ALA A 185 -13.39 6.84 -19.04
C ALA A 185 -12.01 6.16 -19.22
N ARG A 186 -11.74 5.61 -20.41
CA ARG A 186 -10.50 4.84 -20.69
C ARG A 186 -9.23 5.72 -20.75
N PRO A 187 -9.19 6.86 -21.49
CA PRO A 187 -8.04 7.74 -21.42
C PRO A 187 -7.73 8.24 -20.01
N SER A 188 -8.77 8.55 -19.22
CA SER A 188 -8.61 9.00 -17.83
C SER A 188 -8.01 7.90 -16.94
N SER A 189 -8.56 6.69 -16.96
CA SER A 189 -8.01 5.58 -16.16
C SER A 189 -6.61 5.18 -16.59
N ALA A 190 -6.28 5.27 -17.88
CA ALA A 190 -4.93 4.99 -18.37
C ALA A 190 -3.89 6.00 -17.84
N VAL A 191 -4.21 7.30 -17.82
CA VAL A 191 -3.33 8.31 -17.21
C VAL A 191 -3.19 8.07 -15.71
N LEU A 192 -4.29 7.74 -15.02
CA LEU A 192 -4.25 7.43 -13.59
C LEU A 192 -3.40 6.19 -13.28
N ALA A 193 -3.43 5.17 -14.15
CA ALA A 193 -2.61 3.97 -14.02
C ALA A 193 -1.11 4.27 -14.19
N ARG A 194 -0.73 5.19 -15.09
CA ARG A 194 0.67 5.66 -15.19
C ARG A 194 1.14 6.35 -13.91
N LEU A 195 0.30 7.21 -13.32
CA LEU A 195 0.65 7.85 -12.05
C LEU A 195 0.78 6.84 -10.92
N ARG A 196 -0.13 5.85 -10.87
CA ARG A 196 -0.05 4.74 -9.91
C ARG A 196 1.30 4.03 -10.01
N ASP A 197 1.78 3.75 -11.20
CA ASP A 197 3.06 3.06 -11.41
C ASP A 197 4.24 3.89 -10.84
N GLU A 198 4.31 5.21 -11.10
CA GLU A 198 5.36 6.07 -10.52
C GLU A 198 5.29 6.18 -8.98
N LEU A 199 4.08 6.16 -8.41
CA LEU A 199 3.90 6.14 -6.95
C LEU A 199 4.40 4.82 -6.35
N ILE A 200 4.10 3.69 -7.00
CA ILE A 200 4.59 2.35 -6.58
C ILE A 200 6.13 2.28 -6.66
N GLU A 201 6.72 2.83 -7.71
CA GLU A 201 8.19 2.91 -7.86
C GLU A 201 8.84 3.67 -6.71
N ASN A 202 8.12 4.62 -6.11
CA ASN A 202 8.51 5.37 -4.91
C ASN A 202 8.05 4.74 -3.59
N GLU A 203 7.71 3.45 -3.59
CA GLU A 203 7.21 2.68 -2.43
C GLU A 203 5.88 3.18 -1.84
N MET A 204 5.09 3.96 -2.59
CA MET A 204 3.77 4.42 -2.20
C MET A 204 2.66 3.56 -2.81
N PHE A 205 1.64 3.22 -2.01
CA PHE A 205 0.49 2.43 -2.47
C PHE A 205 -0.77 3.30 -2.59
N PRO A 206 -1.03 3.90 -3.75
CA PRO A 206 -2.15 4.83 -3.92
C PRO A 206 -3.50 4.13 -4.01
N PHE A 207 -4.52 4.67 -3.34
CA PHE A 207 -5.89 4.18 -3.45
C PHE A 207 -6.83 5.26 -3.95
N LEU A 208 -7.91 4.84 -4.60
CA LEU A 208 -8.92 5.76 -5.13
C LEU A 208 -9.58 6.51 -3.96
N ASN A 209 -9.76 7.81 -4.12
CA ASN A 209 -10.43 8.66 -3.14
C ASN A 209 -11.49 9.54 -3.83
N GLY A 210 -12.29 10.25 -3.03
CA GLY A 210 -13.18 11.31 -3.51
C GLY A 210 -14.08 10.91 -4.67
N GLY A 211 -14.14 11.78 -5.69
CA GLY A 211 -15.00 11.58 -6.86
C GLY A 211 -14.59 10.38 -7.70
N THR A 212 -13.29 10.02 -7.69
CA THR A 212 -12.78 8.82 -8.38
C THR A 212 -13.27 7.54 -7.73
N LEU A 213 -13.23 7.47 -6.39
CA LEU A 213 -13.75 6.32 -5.64
C LEU A 213 -15.27 6.18 -5.86
N LEU A 214 -16.01 7.30 -5.84
CA LEU A 214 -17.45 7.30 -6.13
C LEU A 214 -17.73 6.79 -7.53
N GLY A 215 -17.02 7.31 -8.54
CA GLY A 215 -17.16 6.87 -9.93
C GLY A 215 -16.94 5.37 -10.08
N TRP A 216 -15.82 4.88 -9.53
CA TRP A 216 -15.50 3.46 -9.57
C TRP A 216 -16.60 2.64 -8.87
N TYR A 217 -16.90 2.93 -7.61
CA TYR A 217 -17.83 2.12 -6.83
C TYR A 217 -19.23 2.11 -7.44
N ARG A 218 -19.69 3.26 -7.94
CA ARG A 218 -21.04 3.42 -8.47
C ARG A 218 -21.18 2.91 -9.90
N GLU A 219 -20.22 3.20 -10.78
CA GLU A 219 -20.39 3.08 -12.24
C GLU A 219 -19.33 2.21 -12.91
N CYS A 220 -18.41 1.62 -12.14
CA CYS A 220 -17.23 0.91 -12.67
C CYS A 220 -16.40 1.78 -13.64
N SER A 221 -16.43 3.10 -13.47
CA SER A 221 -15.89 4.08 -14.41
C SER A 221 -15.48 5.36 -13.70
N VAL A 222 -14.94 6.34 -14.43
CA VAL A 222 -14.76 7.71 -13.94
C VAL A 222 -16.04 8.50 -14.19
N ILE A 223 -16.42 9.40 -13.27
CA ILE A 223 -17.59 10.28 -13.44
C ILE A 223 -17.36 11.20 -14.65
N PRO A 224 -18.19 11.14 -15.71
CA PRO A 224 -17.85 11.72 -17.00
C PRO A 224 -17.77 13.24 -17.03
N HIS A 225 -18.40 13.94 -16.10
CA HIS A 225 -18.43 15.41 -16.04
C HIS A 225 -17.53 16.02 -14.96
N THR A 226 -16.74 15.20 -14.25
CA THR A 226 -15.74 15.70 -13.29
C THR A 226 -14.63 16.48 -13.98
N GLN A 227 -13.83 17.23 -13.21
CA GLN A 227 -12.74 18.07 -13.70
C GLN A 227 -11.35 17.51 -13.37
N ASP A 228 -11.28 16.60 -12.40
CA ASP A 228 -10.09 16.03 -11.80
C ASP A 228 -10.35 14.56 -11.40
N MET A 229 -9.28 13.89 -11.00
CA MET A 229 -9.33 12.59 -10.35
C MET A 229 -8.58 12.66 -9.02
N ASP A 230 -9.15 12.10 -7.97
CA ASP A 230 -8.55 12.04 -6.65
C ASP A 230 -7.98 10.64 -6.35
N ILE A 231 -6.76 10.61 -5.81
CA ILE A 231 -6.18 9.43 -5.15
C ILE A 231 -5.59 9.84 -3.79
N SER A 232 -5.31 8.85 -2.95
CA SER A 232 -4.65 9.09 -1.68
C SER A 232 -3.57 8.07 -1.40
N VAL A 233 -2.59 8.48 -0.60
CA VAL A 233 -1.57 7.63 0.00
C VAL A 233 -1.63 7.87 1.51
N PHE A 234 -1.39 6.86 2.33
CA PHE A 234 -1.28 7.12 3.77
C PHE A 234 -0.05 7.99 4.05
N ALA A 235 -0.18 8.91 4.99
CA ALA A 235 0.90 9.82 5.34
C ALA A 235 2.15 9.09 5.84
N GLU A 236 1.99 7.90 6.43
CA GLU A 236 3.11 7.03 6.87
C GLU A 236 3.88 6.38 5.71
N ASP A 237 3.21 6.19 4.57
CA ASP A 237 3.81 5.63 3.35
C ASP A 237 4.40 6.73 2.45
N TYR A 238 4.22 8.02 2.77
CA TYR A 238 4.66 9.10 1.90
C TYR A 238 6.18 9.15 1.75
N ASN A 239 6.64 9.20 0.51
CA ASN A 239 8.05 9.33 0.14
C ASN A 239 8.30 10.64 -0.61
N SER A 240 9.21 11.48 -0.11
CA SER A 240 9.55 12.75 -0.76
C SER A 240 10.29 12.57 -2.08
N GLY A 241 10.94 11.42 -2.30
CA GLY A 241 11.64 11.08 -3.54
C GLY A 241 10.78 11.27 -4.79
N PHE A 242 9.48 11.00 -4.69
CA PHE A 242 8.52 11.20 -5.77
C PHE A 242 8.38 12.68 -6.19
N VAL A 243 8.37 13.60 -5.21
CA VAL A 243 8.36 15.04 -5.50
C VAL A 243 9.70 15.48 -6.07
N GLU A 244 10.80 14.96 -5.54
CA GLU A 244 12.15 15.28 -6.02
C GLU A 244 12.36 14.81 -7.47
N GLU A 245 11.82 13.67 -7.88
CA GLU A 245 11.84 13.19 -9.28
C GLU A 245 11.10 14.14 -10.22
N MET A 246 9.94 14.67 -9.82
CA MET A 246 9.23 15.68 -10.60
C MET A 246 10.00 17.00 -10.68
N GLU A 247 10.64 17.43 -9.58
CA GLU A 247 11.47 18.65 -9.54
C GLU A 247 12.73 18.52 -10.41
N ARG A 248 13.33 17.32 -10.52
CA ARG A 248 14.43 17.01 -11.44
C ARG A 248 14.01 16.79 -12.89
N ASN A 249 12.70 16.81 -13.17
CA ASN A 249 12.12 16.56 -14.49
C ASN A 249 12.23 15.09 -14.97
N ASP A 250 12.45 14.14 -14.05
CA ASP A 250 12.60 12.70 -14.34
C ASP A 250 11.25 11.94 -14.42
N SER A 251 10.18 12.50 -13.84
CA SER A 251 8.82 11.94 -13.87
C SER A 251 8.08 12.22 -15.19
N SER A 252 7.09 11.39 -15.56
CA SER A 252 6.16 11.68 -16.67
C SER A 252 5.05 12.68 -16.30
N PHE A 253 4.99 13.09 -15.04
CA PHE A 253 4.07 14.08 -14.49
C PHE A 253 4.79 15.37 -14.09
N MET A 254 4.00 16.43 -13.94
CA MET A 254 4.48 17.70 -13.41
C MET A 254 3.55 18.19 -12.30
N ILE A 255 4.13 18.84 -11.30
CA ILE A 255 3.38 19.48 -10.22
C ILE A 255 2.77 20.77 -10.74
N ARG A 256 1.46 20.95 -10.50
CA ARG A 256 0.70 22.16 -10.83
C ARG A 256 0.36 22.96 -9.59
N ARG A 257 0.03 22.27 -8.50
CA ARG A 257 -0.26 22.85 -7.20
C ARG A 257 0.34 21.97 -6.12
N LYS A 258 0.82 22.59 -5.04
CA LYS A 258 1.27 21.91 -3.82
C LYS A 258 0.70 22.67 -2.63
N PHE A 259 -0.07 21.97 -1.82
CA PHE A 259 -0.73 22.51 -0.64
C PHE A 259 -0.30 21.82 0.65
N GLY A 260 -0.36 22.56 1.75
CA GLY A 260 -0.15 22.04 3.10
C GLY A 260 1.30 21.65 3.42
N MET A 261 1.46 20.93 4.53
CA MET A 261 2.69 20.32 4.99
C MET A 261 2.50 18.80 5.05
N THR A 262 3.56 18.01 4.94
CA THR A 262 3.47 16.54 4.92
C THR A 262 2.79 15.96 6.16
N ASN A 263 2.84 16.65 7.30
CA ASN A 263 2.15 16.29 8.54
C ASN A 263 0.78 16.99 8.73
N ASP A 264 0.36 17.85 7.81
CA ASP A 264 -0.86 18.64 7.93
C ASP A 264 -1.39 19.13 6.57
N SER A 265 -2.45 18.47 6.10
CA SER A 265 -3.23 18.91 4.93
C SER A 265 -2.45 18.91 3.61
N PHE A 266 -1.50 17.99 3.43
CA PHE A 266 -0.73 17.88 2.20
C PHE A 266 -1.59 17.40 1.01
N GLU A 267 -1.45 18.10 -0.11
CA GLU A 267 -2.09 17.78 -1.39
C GLU A 267 -1.17 18.19 -2.54
N LEU A 268 -1.04 17.33 -3.54
CA LEU A 268 -0.39 17.65 -4.82
C LEU A 268 -1.43 17.59 -5.93
N THR A 269 -1.48 18.62 -6.77
CA THR A 269 -2.15 18.52 -8.07
C THR A 269 -1.11 18.25 -9.13
N LEU A 270 -1.27 17.13 -9.83
CA LEU A 270 -0.39 16.69 -10.89
C LEU A 270 -1.09 16.78 -12.24
N ALA A 271 -0.30 16.96 -13.29
CA ALA A 271 -0.76 16.83 -14.67
C ALA A 271 0.25 15.98 -15.46
N PRO A 272 -0.21 15.13 -16.40
CA PRO A 272 0.72 14.41 -17.26
C PRO A 272 1.43 15.38 -18.22
N LYS A 273 2.70 15.10 -18.52
CA LYS A 273 3.48 15.85 -19.52
C LYS A 273 2.98 15.59 -20.95
N ASP A 274 2.43 14.41 -21.19
CA ASP A 274 1.94 13.95 -22.49
C ASP A 274 0.55 13.28 -22.42
N GLY A 275 -0.05 13.03 -23.58
CA GLY A 275 -1.33 12.33 -23.68
C GLY A 275 -2.53 13.15 -23.22
N PHE A 276 -3.53 12.47 -22.62
CA PHE A 276 -4.78 13.09 -22.20
C PHE A 276 -4.55 14.03 -21.01
N ARG A 277 -4.90 15.31 -21.18
CA ARG A 277 -4.69 16.34 -20.15
C ARG A 277 -5.80 16.26 -19.10
N VAL A 278 -5.40 15.93 -17.87
CA VAL A 278 -6.26 15.86 -16.70
C VAL A 278 -5.47 16.25 -15.46
N PHE A 279 -6.12 16.87 -14.49
CA PHE A 279 -5.54 17.08 -13.17
C PHE A 279 -5.83 15.88 -12.28
N ILE A 280 -4.81 15.44 -11.55
CA ILE A 280 -4.94 14.38 -10.56
C ILE A 280 -4.48 14.94 -9.22
N ASP A 281 -5.38 14.93 -8.23
CA ASP A 281 -5.08 15.37 -6.89
C ASP A 281 -4.66 14.15 -6.03
N VAL A 282 -3.45 14.23 -5.47
CA VAL A 282 -2.86 13.22 -4.58
C VAL A 282 -2.88 13.77 -3.16
N PHE A 283 -3.74 13.19 -2.33
CA PHE A 283 -3.88 13.58 -0.93
C PHE A 283 -3.07 12.67 -0.02
N LEU A 284 -2.51 13.23 1.05
CA LEU A 284 -2.09 12.41 2.19
C LEU A 284 -3.28 12.15 3.12
N MET A 285 -3.47 10.86 3.42
CA MET A 285 -4.46 10.41 4.38
C MET A 285 -3.80 10.16 5.72
N TYR A 286 -4.30 10.85 6.74
CA TYR A 286 -3.75 10.84 8.10
C TYR A 286 -4.64 10.05 9.04
N PRO A 287 -4.07 9.36 10.04
CA PRO A 287 -4.86 8.81 11.13
C PRO A 287 -5.39 9.94 12.03
N GLY A 288 -6.63 9.80 12.46
CA GLY A 288 -7.21 10.54 13.58
C GLY A 288 -7.08 9.71 14.84
N ILE A 289 -6.28 10.19 15.80
CA ILE A 289 -5.98 9.47 17.04
C ILE A 289 -6.77 10.10 18.19
N GLU A 290 -7.55 9.28 18.88
CA GLU A 290 -8.25 9.64 20.12
C GLU A 290 -7.90 8.59 21.19
N ASN A 291 -7.49 9.05 22.37
CA ASN A 291 -7.05 8.19 23.48
C ASN A 291 -6.00 7.13 23.08
N GLY A 292 -5.08 7.47 22.18
CA GLY A 292 -4.02 6.58 21.71
C GLY A 292 -4.45 5.53 20.67
N THR A 293 -5.71 5.58 20.19
CA THR A 293 -6.23 4.66 19.18
C THR A 293 -6.68 5.41 17.92
N VAL A 294 -6.52 4.78 16.75
CA VAL A 294 -7.02 5.33 15.49
C VAL A 294 -8.54 5.18 15.44
N THR A 295 -9.27 6.30 15.42
CA THR A 295 -10.75 6.31 15.40
C THR A 295 -11.33 6.70 14.04
N HIS A 296 -10.53 7.39 13.22
CA HIS A 296 -10.92 7.83 11.90
C HIS A 296 -9.69 8.06 11.03
N HIS A 297 -9.91 8.29 9.73
CA HIS A 297 -8.89 8.83 8.85
C HIS A 297 -9.36 10.14 8.25
N TRP A 298 -8.43 10.96 7.77
CA TRP A 298 -8.78 12.23 7.15
C TRP A 298 -7.78 12.67 6.10
N VAL A 299 -8.26 13.43 5.11
CA VAL A 299 -7.42 14.23 4.20
C VAL A 299 -7.70 15.71 4.44
N GLY A 300 -6.74 16.56 4.12
CA GLY A 300 -6.89 18.01 4.25
C GLY A 300 -7.24 18.69 2.93
N GLY A 301 -7.64 19.95 3.02
CA GLY A 301 -7.76 20.85 1.87
C GLY A 301 -7.46 22.29 2.28
N VAL A 302 -6.91 23.09 1.36
CA VAL A 302 -6.47 24.46 1.66
C VAL A 302 -7.10 25.43 0.66
N SER A 303 -7.85 26.41 1.17
CA SER A 303 -8.35 27.52 0.34
C SER A 303 -7.27 28.58 0.10
N PRO A 304 -7.38 29.38 -0.99
CA PRO A 304 -6.44 30.46 -1.28
C PRO A 304 -6.31 31.51 -0.17
N ASP A 305 -7.33 31.67 0.67
CA ASP A 305 -7.33 32.59 1.80
C ASP A 305 -6.64 32.01 3.05
N GLY A 306 -6.12 30.79 2.96
CA GLY A 306 -5.48 30.01 4.03
C GLY A 306 -6.44 29.19 4.88
N THR A 307 -7.75 29.25 4.66
CA THR A 307 -8.70 28.40 5.40
C THR A 307 -8.42 26.93 5.14
N LYS A 308 -8.28 26.16 6.20
CA LYS A 308 -8.06 24.71 6.15
C LYS A 308 -9.38 23.96 6.27
N TYR A 309 -9.46 22.84 5.58
CA TYR A 309 -10.58 21.91 5.62
C TYR A 309 -10.06 20.52 5.96
N LYS A 310 -10.90 19.74 6.62
CA LYS A 310 -10.65 18.35 6.99
C LYS A 310 -11.84 17.51 6.52
N TYR A 311 -11.55 16.48 5.73
CA TYR A 311 -12.52 15.50 5.25
C TYR A 311 -12.33 14.22 6.05
N THR A 312 -13.31 13.88 6.89
CA THR A 312 -13.17 12.76 7.85
C THR A 312 -13.93 11.52 7.40
N TYR A 313 -13.22 10.41 7.27
CA TYR A 313 -13.74 9.09 6.92
C TYR A 313 -13.81 8.20 8.17
N PRO A 314 -14.65 7.16 8.20
CA PRO A 314 -14.47 6.06 9.14
C PRO A 314 -13.05 5.49 9.01
N VAL A 315 -12.61 4.67 9.96
CA VAL A 315 -11.30 3.99 9.84
C VAL A 315 -11.23 3.35 8.45
N TYR A 316 -10.23 3.81 7.68
CA TYR A 316 -10.00 3.31 6.35
C TYR A 316 -9.41 1.92 6.54
N ASP A 317 -10.07 0.94 5.95
CA ASP A 317 -9.66 -0.44 5.79
C ASP A 317 -9.02 -0.53 4.41
N PRO A 318 -7.78 -0.08 4.26
CA PRO A 318 -7.15 -0.26 2.98
C PRO A 318 -6.99 -1.76 2.77
N TRP A 319 -6.80 -2.18 1.52
CA TRP A 319 -6.40 -3.53 1.10
C TRP A 319 -7.49 -4.35 0.41
N CYS A 320 -8.34 -3.70 -0.39
CA CYS A 320 -8.95 -4.36 -1.53
C CYS A 320 -8.37 -3.81 -2.83
N ALA A 321 -8.30 -4.68 -3.83
CA ALA A 321 -7.93 -4.36 -5.20
C ALA A 321 -9.18 -4.30 -6.07
N ALA A 322 -9.13 -3.44 -7.08
CA ALA A 322 -10.24 -3.12 -7.95
C ALA A 322 -9.76 -3.08 -9.40
N ASP A 323 -10.65 -3.45 -10.32
CA ASP A 323 -10.49 -3.16 -11.75
C ASP A 323 -11.14 -1.81 -12.08
N LEU A 324 -10.42 -0.97 -12.82
CA LEU A 324 -10.96 0.20 -13.50
C LEU A 324 -10.50 0.19 -14.96
N HIS A 325 -11.34 -0.37 -15.83
CA HIS A 325 -11.11 -0.49 -17.27
C HIS A 325 -9.85 -1.30 -17.65
N GLY A 326 -9.55 -2.38 -16.91
CA GLY A 326 -8.36 -3.20 -17.13
C GLY A 326 -7.12 -2.75 -16.34
N HIS A 327 -7.24 -1.69 -15.54
CA HIS A 327 -6.18 -1.23 -14.66
C HIS A 327 -6.47 -1.56 -13.19
N ILE A 328 -5.50 -2.13 -12.49
CA ILE A 328 -5.60 -2.39 -11.05
C ILE A 328 -5.46 -1.11 -10.24
N PHE A 329 -6.35 -0.90 -9.28
CA PHE A 329 -6.21 0.13 -8.26
C PHE A 329 -6.54 -0.43 -6.89
N TRP A 330 -6.11 0.27 -5.84
CA TRP A 330 -6.51 -0.05 -4.48
C TRP A 330 -7.68 0.81 -4.03
N VAL A 331 -8.53 0.23 -3.19
CA VAL A 331 -9.73 0.84 -2.64
C VAL A 331 -9.94 0.36 -1.21
N THR A 332 -10.80 1.05 -0.46
CA THR A 332 -11.38 0.52 0.78
C THR A 332 -12.14 -0.78 0.50
N CYS A 333 -12.04 -1.76 1.40
CA CYS A 333 -12.85 -2.98 1.33
C CYS A 333 -14.32 -2.77 1.70
N THR A 334 -14.68 -1.59 2.21
CA THR A 334 -16.03 -1.19 2.63
C THR A 334 -16.45 0.13 1.95
N PRO A 335 -16.43 0.20 0.61
CA PRO A 335 -16.62 1.45 -0.13
C PRO A 335 -17.93 2.16 0.19
N ASN A 336 -19.02 1.43 0.41
CA ASN A 336 -20.31 2.01 0.79
C ASN A 336 -20.22 2.88 2.06
N GLU A 337 -19.48 2.46 3.08
CA GLU A 337 -19.37 3.23 4.34
C GLU A 337 -18.70 4.58 4.10
N LYS A 338 -17.64 4.58 3.28
CA LYS A 338 -16.83 5.77 2.99
C LYS A 338 -17.63 6.72 2.08
N ILE A 339 -18.28 6.18 1.05
CA ILE A 339 -19.14 6.93 0.13
C ILE A 339 -20.36 7.52 0.83
N VAL A 340 -21.06 6.76 1.69
CA VAL A 340 -22.21 7.29 2.44
C VAL A 340 -21.77 8.38 3.42
N LYS A 341 -20.59 8.25 4.05
CA LYS A 341 -20.04 9.28 4.93
C LYS A 341 -19.75 10.58 4.17
N GLU A 342 -19.21 10.48 2.96
CA GLU A 342 -18.81 11.63 2.15
C GLU A 342 -19.98 12.27 1.39
N TYR A 343 -20.82 11.48 0.71
CA TYR A 343 -21.85 12.00 -0.19
C TYR A 343 -23.28 11.93 0.39
N GLY A 344 -23.47 11.23 1.52
CA GLY A 344 -24.76 11.04 2.16
C GLY A 344 -25.62 9.93 1.51
N LYS A 345 -26.87 9.77 1.97
CA LYS A 345 -27.75 8.66 1.60
C LYS A 345 -28.14 8.60 0.12
N LEU A 346 -27.98 9.71 -0.63
CA LEU A 346 -28.35 9.84 -2.03
C LEU A 346 -27.11 9.86 -2.96
N TRP A 347 -26.03 9.18 -2.55
CA TRP A 347 -24.77 9.10 -3.30
C TRP A 347 -24.93 8.45 -4.69
N TYR A 348 -25.95 7.61 -4.86
CA TYR A 348 -26.27 6.91 -6.12
C TYR A 348 -26.93 7.81 -7.16
N LEU A 349 -27.33 9.05 -6.81
CA LEU A 349 -27.86 10.02 -7.77
C LEU A 349 -26.72 10.80 -8.46
N ASP A 350 -26.97 11.28 -9.67
CA ASP A 350 -26.04 12.17 -10.34
C ASP A 350 -26.01 13.55 -9.64
N HIS A 351 -24.80 14.05 -9.39
CA HIS A 351 -24.57 15.38 -8.82
C HIS A 351 -23.71 16.16 -9.80
N LEU A 352 -24.31 17.13 -10.48
CA LEU A 352 -23.60 17.90 -11.50
C LEU A 352 -22.38 18.60 -10.89
N THR A 353 -21.20 18.35 -11.46
CA THR A 353 -19.94 18.97 -11.03
C THR A 353 -20.01 20.50 -11.02
N SER A 354 -20.81 21.11 -11.91
CA SER A 354 -21.02 22.57 -11.93
C SER A 354 -21.74 23.13 -10.70
N LYS A 355 -22.39 22.27 -9.90
CA LYS A 355 -23.06 22.62 -8.64
C LYS A 355 -22.33 22.07 -7.42
N TYR A 356 -21.23 21.34 -7.62
CA TYR A 356 -20.44 20.76 -6.55
C TYR A 356 -19.40 21.77 -6.06
N SER A 357 -19.30 21.91 -4.75
CA SER A 357 -18.31 22.74 -4.07
C SER A 357 -17.50 21.86 -3.15
N TRP A 358 -16.21 21.67 -3.47
CA TRP A 358 -15.31 20.75 -2.78
C TRP A 358 -15.29 20.97 -1.26
N ASN A 359 -15.35 22.21 -0.80
CA ASN A 359 -15.24 22.58 0.61
C ASN A 359 -16.57 22.60 1.41
N SER A 360 -17.70 22.27 0.79
CA SER A 360 -19.02 22.40 1.44
C SER A 360 -20.10 21.41 0.99
N SER A 361 -19.96 20.79 -0.18
CA SER A 361 -20.95 19.83 -0.70
C SER A 361 -20.85 18.46 -0.03
N GLY A 362 -19.63 17.99 0.23
CA GLY A 362 -19.39 16.77 1.00
C GLY A 362 -19.95 16.86 2.42
N LYS A 363 -20.50 15.75 2.93
CA LYS A 363 -21.04 15.63 4.29
C LYS A 363 -19.97 15.34 5.35
N ASN A 364 -18.76 15.01 4.90
CA ASN A 364 -17.60 14.71 5.73
C ASN A 364 -16.62 15.89 5.90
N VAL A 365 -16.87 17.04 5.27
CA VAL A 365 -15.97 18.19 5.30
C VAL A 365 -16.29 19.15 6.46
N LYS A 366 -15.24 19.64 7.13
CA LYS A 366 -15.34 20.72 8.13
C LYS A 366 -14.15 21.66 8.03
N ARG A 367 -14.34 22.93 8.40
CA ARG A 367 -13.22 23.86 8.61
C ARG A 367 -12.34 23.36 9.76
N ASN A 368 -11.02 23.45 9.61
CA ASN A 368 -10.04 22.92 10.55
C ASN A 368 -8.87 23.89 10.77
N GLY A 369 -9.20 25.14 11.08
CA GLY A 369 -8.23 26.21 11.30
C GLY A 369 -7.88 26.97 10.03
N LYS A 370 -6.76 27.71 10.10
CA LYS A 370 -6.34 28.63 9.05
C LYS A 370 -4.82 28.82 9.12
N TRP A 371 -4.15 28.76 7.97
CA TRP A 371 -2.74 29.13 7.83
C TRP A 371 -2.60 30.65 7.93
N THR A 372 -1.52 31.13 8.57
CA THR A 372 -1.18 32.56 8.55
C THR A 372 -0.73 32.99 7.17
N LYS A 373 -0.66 34.31 6.92
CA LYS A 373 -0.17 34.85 5.63
C LYS A 373 1.27 34.44 5.36
N GLU A 374 2.08 34.34 6.41
CA GLU A 374 3.47 33.92 6.35
C GLU A 374 3.57 32.44 5.98
N GLN A 375 2.82 31.57 6.67
CA GLN A 375 2.77 30.14 6.37
C GLN A 375 2.26 29.86 4.94
N MET A 376 1.29 30.65 4.46
CA MET A 376 0.77 30.51 3.09
C MET A 376 1.83 30.66 2.00
N LYS A 377 2.92 31.40 2.24
CA LYS A 377 4.04 31.49 1.29
C LYS A 377 4.77 30.15 1.10
N GLU A 378 4.70 29.28 2.10
CA GLU A 378 5.35 27.97 2.10
C GLU A 378 4.39 26.87 1.68
N VAL A 379 3.15 26.91 2.17
CA VAL A 379 2.17 25.82 2.04
C VAL A 379 1.19 25.98 0.89
N TYR A 380 1.24 27.06 0.11
CA TYR A 380 0.37 27.25 -1.05
C TYR A 380 1.20 27.64 -2.28
N LYS A 381 1.65 26.63 -3.03
CA LYS A 381 2.49 26.82 -4.22
C LYS A 381 1.71 26.46 -5.48
N VAL A 382 1.77 27.32 -6.48
CA VAL A 382 1.20 27.10 -7.81
C VAL A 382 2.33 27.21 -8.84
N PHE A 383 2.44 26.21 -9.70
CA PHE A 383 3.50 26.05 -10.68
C PHE A 383 2.95 26.26 -12.09
N LYS A 384 3.73 26.92 -12.95
CA LYS A 384 3.33 27.29 -14.32
C LYS A 384 3.65 26.20 -15.34
#